data_AF-A0A6L4X270-F1
#
_entry.id   AF-A0A6L4X270-F1
#
_cell.length_a   1.000
_cell.length_b   1.000
_cell.length_c   1.000
_cell.angle_alpha   90.00
_cell.angle_beta   90.00
_cell.angle_gamma   90.00
#
_symmetry.space_group_name_H-M   'P 1'
#
loop_
_entity.id
_entity.type
_entity.pdbx_description
1 polymer ?
#
loop_
_entity_poly.entity_id
_entity_poly.type
_entity_poly.pdbx_seq_one_letter_code
_entity_poly.pdbx_strand_id
1 'polypeptide(L)'
;MSDQFSGSASGAVSGVASGAMRDATNTEPQFIDAATFASRVLSVTVPKKHDDIQDGLHSTLAQTSYDTHHQVGMVVSDHDAVNFDKIAEITCRAASYNAHVKQPRVPRSPDALIVDDQRREWYFIEFKNGRVTEMEVSQKMYDAILLSLDVHIVPDRSFFNKFATFILVYNPERLNDRQIARYNAHFGGEYKPRPCDQTGRIQTQAYFKDLAEEDFDPFGIAKLKGYLFRDVVVQTQRRFARTHAAEWGTRMPKRRPAESVAADASGAQTS
;
A
#
# COMPACT_ATOMS: atom_id res chain seq x y z
N MET A 1 -60.35 51.81 17.06
CA MET A 1 -60.24 53.21 16.61
C MET A 1 -58.90 53.76 17.10
N SER A 2 -57.85 53.66 16.28
CA SER A 2 -56.61 54.43 16.42
C SER A 2 -55.63 54.00 15.31
N ASP A 3 -55.71 54.70 14.19
CA ASP A 3 -54.59 55.01 13.30
C ASP A 3 -53.39 55.58 14.09
N GLN A 4 -52.15 55.63 13.61
CA GLN A 4 -51.44 55.11 12.42
C GLN A 4 -49.94 55.26 12.74
N PHE A 5 -49.04 54.59 12.01
CA PHE A 5 -47.74 55.20 11.73
C PHE A 5 -47.21 54.77 10.36
N SER A 6 -46.55 55.70 9.67
CA SER A 6 -46.14 55.61 8.27
C SER A 6 -44.62 55.51 8.12
N GLY A 7 -44.17 55.03 6.96
CA GLY A 7 -42.75 54.99 6.60
C GLY A 7 -42.50 54.16 5.35
N SER A 8 -42.31 54.82 4.21
CA SER A 8 -41.90 54.18 2.96
C SER A 8 -40.39 54.36 2.74
N ALA A 9 -39.73 53.33 2.24
CA ALA A 9 -38.36 53.43 1.72
C ALA A 9 -38.18 52.48 0.52
N SER A 10 -37.65 53.01 -0.58
CA SER A 10 -37.31 52.26 -1.78
C SER A 10 -36.13 51.31 -1.54
N GLY A 11 -36.12 50.16 -2.21
CA GLY A 11 -35.06 49.16 -2.08
C GLY A 11 -35.12 48.07 -3.16
N ALA A 12 -34.93 48.43 -4.42
CA ALA A 12 -34.82 47.45 -5.50
C ALA A 12 -33.47 46.72 -5.45
N VAL A 13 -33.48 45.39 -5.46
CA VAL A 13 -32.29 44.55 -5.62
C VAL A 13 -32.51 43.63 -6.82
N SER A 14 -31.78 43.87 -7.91
CA SER A 14 -31.71 42.95 -9.05
C SER A 14 -30.99 41.67 -8.64
N GLY A 15 -31.55 40.52 -9.03
CA GLY A 15 -31.00 39.21 -8.63
C GLY A 15 -29.64 38.89 -9.26
N VAL A 16 -28.92 37.96 -8.62
CA VAL A 16 -27.69 37.36 -9.15
C VAL A 16 -27.75 35.84 -8.95
N ALA A 17 -27.38 35.13 -10.03
CA ALA A 17 -26.99 33.72 -10.12
C ALA A 17 -27.78 32.65 -9.31
N SER A 18 -28.34 31.71 -10.08
CA SER A 18 -28.51 30.32 -9.64
C SER A 18 -27.21 29.79 -9.02
N GLY A 19 -27.19 29.61 -7.71
CA GLY A 19 -26.14 28.91 -6.99
C GLY A 19 -26.29 27.41 -7.20
N ALA A 20 -25.90 26.91 -8.38
CA ALA A 20 -25.91 25.48 -8.66
C ALA A 20 -25.07 24.75 -7.61
N MET A 21 -25.72 23.92 -6.79
CA MET A 21 -25.00 22.89 -6.05
C MET A 21 -24.21 22.08 -7.07
N ARG A 22 -22.90 21.92 -6.84
CA ARG A 22 -22.10 21.03 -7.67
C ARG A 22 -22.67 19.64 -7.50
N ASP A 23 -23.29 19.10 -8.56
CA ASP A 23 -23.50 17.67 -8.66
C ASP A 23 -22.13 17.01 -8.51
N ALA A 24 -21.93 16.39 -7.34
CA ALA A 24 -20.87 15.42 -7.17
C ALA A 24 -21.30 14.20 -7.99
N THR A 25 -20.99 14.23 -9.29
CA THR A 25 -21.30 13.15 -10.22
C THR A 25 -20.75 11.88 -9.60
N ASN A 26 -21.66 10.98 -9.19
CA ASN A 26 -21.35 9.79 -8.41
C ASN A 26 -20.67 8.75 -9.31
N THR A 27 -19.46 9.10 -9.71
CA THR A 27 -18.69 8.49 -10.78
C THR A 27 -18.01 7.29 -10.16
N GLU A 28 -18.38 6.10 -10.61
CA GLU A 28 -17.80 4.84 -10.13
C GLU A 28 -16.26 4.96 -10.05
N PRO A 29 -15.63 4.63 -8.90
CA PRO A 29 -14.18 4.71 -8.78
C PRO A 29 -13.55 3.82 -9.85
N GLN A 30 -12.63 4.39 -10.62
CA GLN A 30 -11.93 3.68 -11.69
C GLN A 30 -10.71 2.94 -11.14
N PHE A 31 -10.40 1.78 -11.73
CA PHE A 31 -9.17 1.07 -11.42
C PHE A 31 -7.99 1.76 -12.12
N ILE A 32 -6.81 1.67 -11.51
CA ILE A 32 -5.57 2.24 -12.04
C ILE A 32 -4.62 1.07 -12.26
N ASP A 33 -4.38 0.74 -13.52
CA ASP A 33 -3.47 -0.33 -13.90
C ASP A 33 -1.99 0.03 -13.65
N ALA A 34 -1.11 -0.97 -13.71
CA ALA A 34 0.32 -0.82 -13.43
C ALA A 34 1.02 0.18 -14.37
N ALA A 35 0.53 0.34 -15.61
CA ALA A 35 1.08 1.29 -16.57
C ALA A 35 0.67 2.75 -16.25
N THR A 36 -0.61 2.95 -15.93
CA THR A 36 -1.16 4.23 -15.48
C THR A 36 -0.55 4.66 -14.15
N PHE A 37 -0.36 3.71 -13.23
CA PHE A 37 0.38 3.91 -11.98
C PHE A 37 1.80 4.40 -12.24
N ALA A 38 2.59 3.68 -13.05
CA ALA A 38 3.98 4.07 -13.33
C ALA A 38 4.07 5.45 -14.00
N SER A 39 3.18 5.74 -14.95
CA SER A 39 3.07 7.05 -15.60
C SER A 39 2.79 8.18 -14.58
N ARG A 40 1.87 7.95 -13.64
CA ARG A 40 1.58 8.91 -12.55
C ARG A 40 2.78 9.10 -11.63
N VAL A 41 3.44 8.04 -11.17
CA VAL A 41 4.62 8.14 -10.30
C VAL A 41 5.75 8.93 -10.97
N LEU A 42 5.99 8.73 -12.26
CA LEU A 42 6.97 9.53 -13.02
C LEU A 42 6.57 11.02 -13.11
N SER A 43 5.27 11.32 -13.19
CA SER A 43 4.78 12.72 -13.19
C SER A 43 4.92 13.45 -11.84
N VAL A 44 5.21 12.73 -10.74
CA VAL A 44 5.52 13.33 -9.42
C VAL A 44 6.93 13.96 -9.40
N THR A 45 7.79 13.63 -10.38
CA THR A 45 9.22 13.96 -10.29
C THR A 45 9.55 15.46 -10.29
N VAL A 46 10.49 15.83 -9.43
CA VAL A 46 11.01 17.19 -9.30
C VAL A 46 11.87 17.54 -10.51
N PRO A 47 11.75 18.74 -11.11
CA PRO A 47 12.66 19.17 -12.16
C PRO A 47 14.12 19.15 -11.65
N LYS A 48 14.98 18.40 -12.34
CA LYS A 48 16.46 18.23 -12.14
C LYS A 48 16.97 17.07 -11.26
N LYS A 49 16.37 15.87 -11.35
CA LYS A 49 17.11 14.59 -11.51
C LYS A 49 16.12 13.45 -11.76
N HIS A 50 16.04 12.98 -13.00
CA HIS A 50 15.04 11.98 -13.40
C HIS A 50 15.52 10.54 -13.14
N ASP A 51 16.83 10.34 -13.07
CA ASP A 51 17.49 9.03 -13.06
C ASP A 51 17.57 8.46 -11.63
N ASP A 52 18.13 9.22 -10.68
CA ASP A 52 18.25 8.90 -9.23
C ASP A 52 16.92 8.57 -8.51
N ILE A 53 15.78 8.76 -9.19
CA ILE A 53 14.44 8.58 -8.65
C ILE A 53 13.86 7.19 -9.00
N GLN A 54 14.28 6.59 -10.12
CA GLN A 54 13.79 5.27 -10.55
C GLN A 54 14.54 4.13 -9.85
N ASP A 55 15.78 4.37 -9.42
CA ASP A 55 16.63 3.41 -8.73
C ASP A 55 16.01 2.88 -7.43
N GLY A 56 15.67 1.60 -7.44
CA GLY A 56 15.06 0.89 -6.32
C GLY A 56 13.54 1.07 -6.17
N LEU A 57 12.87 1.86 -7.02
CA LEU A 57 11.41 1.94 -7.06
C LEU A 57 10.80 0.61 -7.52
N HIS A 58 11.39 0.01 -8.57
CA HIS A 58 11.15 -1.37 -8.95
C HIS A 58 12.03 -2.29 -8.10
N SER A 59 11.41 -3.31 -7.50
CA SER A 59 12.05 -4.22 -6.56
C SER A 59 11.35 -5.60 -6.60
N THR A 60 11.71 -6.53 -5.72
CA THR A 60 11.01 -7.81 -5.56
C THR A 60 10.51 -7.97 -4.13
N LEU A 61 9.51 -8.84 -3.92
CA LEU A 61 9.03 -9.18 -2.57
C LEU A 61 10.15 -9.65 -1.63
N ALA A 62 11.18 -10.32 -2.14
CA ALA A 62 12.36 -10.70 -1.36
C ALA A 62 13.20 -9.49 -0.89
N GLN A 63 13.33 -8.47 -1.72
CA GLN A 63 14.06 -7.24 -1.39
C GLN A 63 13.25 -6.34 -0.45
N THR A 64 11.95 -6.13 -0.71
CA THR A 64 11.09 -5.29 0.13
C THR A 64 10.78 -5.92 1.49
N SER A 65 10.90 -7.25 1.63
CA SER A 65 10.71 -7.95 2.91
C SER A 65 12.01 -8.22 3.67
N TYR A 66 13.12 -7.60 3.27
CA TYR A 66 14.43 -7.77 3.90
C TYR A 66 14.58 -6.87 5.14
N ASP A 67 14.49 -7.49 6.33
CA ASP A 67 14.77 -6.81 7.59
C ASP A 67 16.29 -6.56 7.71
N THR A 68 16.70 -5.29 7.54
CA THR A 68 18.10 -4.86 7.60
C THR A 68 18.70 -4.89 9.01
N HIS A 69 17.87 -4.83 10.06
CA HIS A 69 18.29 -4.90 11.46
C HIS A 69 18.56 -6.35 11.90
N HIS A 70 17.81 -7.31 11.37
CA HIS A 70 17.96 -8.74 11.65
C HIS A 70 18.70 -9.52 10.53
N GLN A 71 19.01 -8.87 9.41
CA GLN A 71 19.67 -9.43 8.23
C GLN A 71 18.96 -10.66 7.63
N VAL A 72 17.61 -10.65 7.64
CA VAL A 72 16.77 -11.77 7.21
C VAL A 72 15.59 -11.27 6.36
N GLY A 73 15.45 -11.84 5.16
CA GLY A 73 14.24 -11.70 4.35
C GLY A 73 13.08 -12.50 4.92
N MET A 74 11.91 -11.87 5.08
CA MET A 74 10.70 -12.59 5.48
C MET A 74 10.11 -13.43 4.35
N VAL A 75 10.30 -13.07 3.08
CA VAL A 75 9.78 -13.84 1.95
C VAL A 75 10.88 -14.14 0.94
N VAL A 76 10.96 -15.38 0.49
CA VAL A 76 11.80 -15.76 -0.65
C VAL A 76 10.91 -15.77 -1.89
N SER A 77 10.78 -14.61 -2.56
CA SER A 77 9.97 -14.46 -3.77
C SER A 77 10.52 -13.36 -4.69
N ASP A 78 10.87 -13.74 -5.90
CA ASP A 78 11.32 -12.84 -6.98
C ASP A 78 10.15 -12.16 -7.72
N HIS A 79 8.96 -12.09 -7.11
CA HIS A 79 7.82 -11.41 -7.73
C HIS A 79 8.02 -9.89 -7.71
N ASP A 80 7.84 -9.26 -8.87
CA ASP A 80 7.92 -7.82 -9.07
C ASP A 80 7.02 -7.07 -8.06
N ALA A 81 7.62 -6.14 -7.32
CA ALA A 81 6.93 -5.29 -6.36
C ALA A 81 7.43 -3.85 -6.49
N VAL A 82 6.57 -2.89 -6.14
CA VAL A 82 6.97 -1.49 -6.02
C VAL A 82 7.41 -1.24 -4.59
N ASN A 83 8.63 -0.74 -4.41
CA ASN A 83 9.13 -0.29 -3.12
C ASN A 83 8.36 1.00 -2.73
N PHE A 84 7.51 0.93 -1.72
CA PHE A 84 6.63 2.06 -1.38
C PHE A 84 7.31 3.05 -0.41
N ASP A 85 8.39 2.67 0.28
CA ASP A 85 9.31 3.60 0.94
C ASP A 85 9.95 4.58 -0.04
N LYS A 86 10.27 4.13 -1.26
CA LYS A 86 10.78 5.02 -2.32
C LYS A 86 9.76 6.07 -2.74
N ILE A 87 8.47 5.73 -2.77
CA ILE A 87 7.40 6.71 -3.05
C ILE A 87 7.32 7.75 -1.94
N ALA A 88 7.41 7.35 -0.67
CA ALA A 88 7.48 8.28 0.45
C ALA A 88 8.70 9.22 0.36
N GLU A 89 9.89 8.68 0.03
CA GLU A 89 11.12 9.46 -0.17
C GLU A 89 10.97 10.50 -1.30
N ILE A 90 10.42 10.10 -2.45
CA ILE A 90 10.16 10.98 -3.60
C ILE A 90 9.22 12.12 -3.22
N THR A 91 8.10 11.80 -2.56
CA THR A 91 7.12 12.79 -2.09
C THR A 91 7.74 13.79 -1.13
N CYS A 92 8.56 13.33 -0.17
CA CYS A 92 9.25 14.22 0.76
C CYS A 92 10.29 15.11 0.09
N ARG A 93 11.05 14.61 -0.89
CA ARG A 93 11.99 15.40 -1.69
C ARG A 93 11.25 16.51 -2.47
N ALA A 94 10.10 16.19 -3.07
CA ALA A 94 9.25 17.17 -3.76
C ALA A 94 8.68 18.24 -2.81
N ALA A 95 8.18 17.84 -1.63
CA ALA A 95 7.69 18.76 -0.62
C ALA A 95 8.81 19.70 -0.09
N SER A 96 10.01 19.17 0.17
CA SER A 96 11.19 19.98 0.55
C SER A 96 11.52 21.04 -0.49
N TYR A 97 11.51 20.66 -1.78
CA TYR A 97 11.83 21.57 -2.89
C TYR A 97 10.78 22.69 -3.03
N ASN A 98 9.50 22.33 -3.02
CA ASN A 98 8.39 23.27 -3.27
C ASN A 98 8.07 24.20 -2.08
N ALA A 99 8.28 23.75 -0.83
CA ALA A 99 7.87 24.49 0.37
C ALA A 99 9.04 25.00 1.23
N HIS A 100 10.29 24.89 0.76
CA HIS A 100 11.52 25.24 1.50
C HIS A 100 11.68 24.56 2.88
N VAL A 101 10.94 23.47 3.13
CA VAL A 101 11.02 22.71 4.38
C VAL A 101 12.33 21.94 4.41
N LYS A 102 13.26 22.37 5.28
CA LYS A 102 14.63 21.80 5.37
C LYS A 102 14.67 20.34 5.83
N GLN A 103 13.69 19.91 6.62
CA GLN A 103 13.54 18.53 7.13
C GLN A 103 12.04 18.20 7.26
N PRO A 104 11.38 17.77 6.17
CA PRO A 104 10.00 17.31 6.25
C PRO A 104 9.97 15.99 7.02
N ARG A 105 8.91 15.79 7.82
CA ARG A 105 8.65 14.48 8.41
C ARG A 105 8.32 13.50 7.28
N VAL A 106 9.10 12.44 7.15
CA VAL A 106 8.77 11.33 6.24
C VAL A 106 7.55 10.58 6.80
N PRO A 107 6.46 10.41 6.04
CA PRO A 107 5.34 9.55 6.42
C PRO A 107 5.79 8.09 6.53
N ARG A 108 5.12 7.29 7.34
CA ARG A 108 5.41 5.87 7.45
C ARG A 108 4.76 5.12 6.29
N SER A 109 5.54 4.72 5.32
CA SER A 109 5.13 3.89 4.18
C SER A 109 5.03 2.41 4.58
N PRO A 110 4.08 1.61 4.07
CA PRO A 110 4.24 0.15 3.96
C PRO A 110 5.44 -0.17 3.07
N ASP A 111 6.03 -1.35 3.21
CA ASP A 111 7.31 -1.65 2.57
C ASP A 111 7.14 -1.94 1.05
N ALA A 112 5.99 -2.53 0.66
CA ALA A 112 5.70 -2.90 -0.73
C ALA A 112 4.27 -2.55 -1.20
N LEU A 113 4.13 -2.34 -2.51
CA LEU A 113 2.87 -2.26 -3.24
C LEU A 113 2.92 -3.19 -4.47
N ILE A 114 1.87 -4.00 -4.65
CA ILE A 114 1.61 -4.77 -5.88
C ILE A 114 0.35 -4.24 -6.55
N VAL A 115 0.40 -4.09 -7.87
CA VAL A 115 -0.76 -3.77 -8.72
C VAL A 115 -1.08 -5.01 -9.57
N ASP A 116 -2.14 -5.72 -9.19
CA ASP A 116 -2.61 -6.91 -9.91
C ASP A 116 -3.70 -6.51 -10.91
N ASP A 117 -3.28 -6.23 -12.15
CA ASP A 117 -4.16 -5.82 -13.25
C ASP A 117 -5.20 -6.90 -13.61
N GLN A 118 -4.90 -8.19 -13.38
CA GLN A 118 -5.84 -9.29 -13.67
C GLN A 118 -7.00 -9.30 -12.67
N ARG A 119 -6.72 -9.10 -11.38
CA ARG A 119 -7.74 -9.05 -10.31
C ARG A 119 -8.32 -7.66 -10.08
N ARG A 120 -7.67 -6.62 -10.62
CA ARG A 120 -7.94 -5.20 -10.34
C ARG A 120 -7.80 -4.90 -8.84
N GLU A 121 -6.70 -5.39 -8.25
CA GLU A 121 -6.29 -5.18 -6.85
C GLU A 121 -5.06 -4.26 -6.78
N TRP A 122 -5.04 -3.37 -5.80
CA TRP A 122 -3.79 -2.84 -5.23
C TRP A 122 -3.58 -3.49 -3.87
N TYR A 123 -2.51 -4.25 -3.73
CA TYR A 123 -2.17 -4.95 -2.49
C TYR A 123 -0.97 -4.25 -1.84
N PHE A 124 -1.23 -3.51 -0.75
CA PHE A 124 -0.22 -2.83 0.06
C PHE A 124 0.26 -3.77 1.16
N ILE A 125 1.58 -3.97 1.32
CA ILE A 125 2.12 -5.07 2.11
C ILE A 125 3.16 -4.53 3.12
N GLU A 126 2.99 -4.95 4.37
CA GLU A 126 3.83 -4.64 5.52
C GLU A 126 4.48 -5.91 6.07
N PHE A 127 5.80 -5.92 6.22
CA PHE A 127 6.61 -7.03 6.70
C PHE A 127 7.15 -6.74 8.11
N LYS A 128 6.72 -7.52 9.12
CA LYS A 128 7.18 -7.35 10.52
C LYS A 128 7.86 -8.60 11.10
N ASN A 129 9.19 -8.55 11.19
CA ASN A 129 10.04 -9.53 11.87
C ASN A 129 10.40 -9.12 13.33
N GLY A 130 9.71 -8.12 13.87
CA GLY A 130 9.90 -7.55 15.21
C GLY A 130 8.59 -7.34 15.98
N ARG A 131 8.63 -6.54 17.05
CA ARG A 131 7.43 -6.21 17.85
C ARG A 131 6.45 -5.38 17.02
N VAL A 132 5.28 -5.94 16.72
CA VAL A 132 4.19 -5.22 16.05
C VAL A 132 3.37 -4.42 17.07
N THR A 133 3.02 -3.18 16.74
CA THR A 133 2.01 -2.39 17.49
C THR A 133 0.86 -1.95 16.60
N GLU A 134 -0.36 -1.98 17.16
CA GLU A 134 -1.60 -1.58 16.47
C GLU A 134 -1.50 -0.15 15.90
N MET A 135 -0.91 0.77 16.70
CA MET A 135 -0.72 2.18 16.35
C MET A 135 0.26 2.39 15.18
N GLU A 136 1.35 1.62 15.12
CA GLU A 136 2.35 1.73 14.06
C GLU A 136 1.81 1.27 12.71
N VAL A 137 1.16 0.11 12.66
CA VAL A 137 0.58 -0.42 11.42
C VAL A 137 -0.60 0.45 10.98
N SER A 138 -1.45 0.90 11.91
CA SER A 138 -2.52 1.85 11.60
C SER A 138 -1.96 3.16 11.03
N GLN A 139 -0.84 3.67 11.55
CA GLN A 139 -0.19 4.85 11.00
C GLN A 139 0.34 4.61 9.59
N LYS A 140 0.98 3.45 9.31
CA LYS A 140 1.37 3.11 7.94
C LYS A 140 0.18 3.03 6.98
N MET A 141 -0.97 2.55 7.44
CA MET A 141 -2.22 2.52 6.65
C MET A 141 -2.76 3.92 6.33
N TYR A 142 -2.76 4.86 7.28
CA TYR A 142 -3.16 6.25 7.03
C TYR A 142 -2.15 6.99 6.14
N ASP A 143 -0.86 6.89 6.45
CA ASP A 143 0.22 7.59 5.76
C ASP A 143 0.32 7.11 4.29
N ALA A 144 0.04 5.83 3.98
CA ALA A 144 -0.07 5.32 2.60
C ALA A 144 -1.23 5.93 1.80
N ILE A 145 -2.39 6.12 2.43
CA ILE A 145 -3.56 6.75 1.80
C ILE A 145 -3.24 8.22 1.50
N LEU A 146 -2.68 8.95 2.47
CA LEU A 146 -2.30 10.36 2.32
C LEU A 146 -1.25 10.52 1.22
N LEU A 147 -0.14 9.77 1.25
CA LEU A 147 0.89 9.79 0.21
C LEU A 147 0.30 9.62 -1.20
N SER A 148 -0.56 8.61 -1.40
CA SER A 148 -1.13 8.30 -2.71
C SER A 148 -2.07 9.39 -3.25
N LEU A 149 -2.71 10.15 -2.35
CA LEU A 149 -3.61 11.27 -2.69
C LEU A 149 -2.83 12.57 -2.93
N ASP A 150 -1.88 12.89 -2.05
CA ASP A 150 -1.09 14.12 -2.07
C ASP A 150 -0.24 14.23 -3.35
N VAL A 151 0.23 13.10 -3.89
CA VAL A 151 0.94 13.06 -5.20
C VAL A 151 0.08 12.56 -6.36
N HIS A 152 -1.24 12.56 -6.18
CA HIS A 152 -2.26 12.29 -7.21
C HIS A 152 -2.12 10.95 -7.96
N ILE A 153 -1.44 9.99 -7.35
CA ILE A 153 -1.35 8.61 -7.83
C ILE A 153 -2.76 8.00 -7.89
N VAL A 154 -3.59 8.21 -6.86
CA VAL A 154 -5.02 7.84 -6.86
C VAL A 154 -5.91 9.10 -6.77
N PRO A 155 -7.14 9.10 -7.32
CA PRO A 155 -7.97 10.31 -7.39
C PRO A 155 -8.54 10.75 -6.04
N ASP A 156 -9.07 9.80 -5.26
CA ASP A 156 -9.75 10.07 -3.99
C ASP A 156 -9.84 8.79 -3.12
N ARG A 157 -10.29 8.94 -1.87
CA ARG A 157 -10.35 7.86 -0.87
C ARG A 157 -11.21 6.66 -1.29
N SER A 158 -12.23 6.85 -2.14
CA SER A 158 -13.12 5.76 -2.60
C SER A 158 -12.38 4.66 -3.37
N PHE A 159 -11.25 5.00 -4.02
CA PHE A 159 -10.36 4.03 -4.66
C PHE A 159 -9.95 2.90 -3.70
N PHE A 160 -9.54 3.25 -2.48
CA PHE A 160 -9.08 2.28 -1.49
C PHE A 160 -10.19 1.33 -1.04
N ASN A 161 -11.40 1.86 -0.85
CA ASN A 161 -12.57 1.08 -0.47
C ASN A 161 -13.04 0.10 -1.56
N LYS A 162 -12.66 0.32 -2.84
CA LYS A 162 -13.08 -0.52 -3.99
C LYS A 162 -12.00 -1.44 -4.55
N PHE A 163 -10.72 -1.04 -4.50
CA PHE A 163 -9.63 -1.77 -5.15
C PHE A 163 -8.45 -2.11 -4.24
N ALA A 164 -8.25 -1.41 -3.12
CA ALA A 164 -7.06 -1.59 -2.30
C ALA A 164 -7.28 -2.54 -1.11
N THR A 165 -6.39 -3.50 -0.93
CA THR A 165 -6.28 -4.33 0.27
C THR A 165 -4.95 -4.05 0.97
N PHE A 166 -4.98 -3.96 2.30
CA PHE A 166 -3.76 -3.94 3.11
C PHE A 166 -3.45 -5.34 3.63
N ILE A 167 -2.18 -5.74 3.63
CA ILE A 167 -1.69 -7.02 4.12
C ILE A 167 -0.60 -6.77 5.16
N LEU A 168 -0.81 -7.23 6.40
CA LEU A 168 0.24 -7.36 7.39
C LEU A 168 0.77 -8.80 7.41
N VAL A 169 2.05 -8.96 7.08
CA VAL A 169 2.81 -10.21 7.15
C VAL A 169 3.71 -10.17 8.38
N TYR A 170 3.42 -10.99 9.40
CA TYR A 170 4.15 -10.95 10.67
C TYR A 170 4.88 -12.27 10.99
N ASN A 171 5.96 -12.17 11.76
CA ASN A 171 6.61 -13.33 12.37
C ASN A 171 5.86 -13.75 13.66
N PRO A 172 5.28 -14.96 13.73
CA PRO A 172 4.59 -15.46 14.92
C PRO A 172 5.46 -15.53 16.18
N GLU A 173 6.76 -15.79 16.05
CA GLU A 173 7.71 -15.89 17.17
C GLU A 173 7.97 -14.54 17.89
N ARG A 174 7.41 -13.44 17.38
CA ARG A 174 7.63 -12.06 17.88
C ARG A 174 6.41 -11.47 18.60
N LEU A 175 5.34 -12.23 18.78
CA LEU A 175 4.17 -11.78 19.54
C LEU A 175 4.51 -11.53 21.02
N ASN A 176 3.91 -10.50 21.61
CA ASN A 176 4.02 -10.20 23.04
C ASN A 176 2.87 -10.82 23.86
N ASP A 177 3.01 -10.82 25.18
CA ASP A 177 2.07 -11.44 26.14
C ASP A 177 0.60 -11.00 25.92
N ARG A 178 0.35 -9.76 25.50
CA ARG A 178 -1.01 -9.25 25.21
C ARG A 178 -1.57 -9.82 23.91
N GLN A 179 -0.74 -10.02 22.90
CA GLN A 179 -1.09 -10.67 21.63
C GLN A 179 -1.29 -12.18 21.82
N ILE A 180 -0.44 -12.81 22.64
CA ILE A 180 -0.57 -14.20 23.07
C ILE A 180 -1.86 -14.40 23.89
N ALA A 181 -2.17 -13.52 24.83
CA ALA A 181 -3.42 -13.57 25.60
C ALA A 181 -4.66 -13.42 24.70
N ARG A 182 -4.63 -12.52 23.70
CA ARG A 182 -5.69 -12.42 22.68
C ARG A 182 -5.86 -13.73 21.90
N TYR A 183 -4.77 -14.36 21.47
CA TYR A 183 -4.79 -15.65 20.77
C TYR A 183 -5.39 -16.77 21.64
N ASN A 184 -4.88 -16.92 22.87
CA ASN A 184 -5.31 -17.95 23.81
C ASN A 184 -6.80 -17.84 24.14
N ALA A 185 -7.30 -16.60 24.30
CA ALA A 185 -8.71 -16.31 24.53
C ALA A 185 -9.61 -16.53 23.30
N HIS A 186 -9.05 -16.53 22.08
CA HIS A 186 -9.82 -16.74 20.85
C HIS A 186 -9.91 -18.23 20.47
N PHE A 187 -8.79 -18.97 20.52
CA PHE A 187 -8.74 -20.37 20.07
C PHE A 187 -8.92 -21.41 21.19
N GLY A 188 -8.73 -21.03 22.46
CA GLY A 188 -8.74 -21.97 23.58
C GLY A 188 -7.47 -22.82 23.63
N GLY A 189 -6.52 -22.44 24.48
CA GLY A 189 -5.30 -23.21 24.72
C GLY A 189 -4.08 -22.31 24.95
N GLU A 190 -2.90 -22.93 24.90
CA GLU A 190 -1.60 -22.28 25.06
C GLU A 190 -0.97 -22.03 23.69
N TYR A 191 -0.70 -20.76 23.35
CA TYR A 191 0.03 -20.38 22.15
C TYR A 191 1.42 -21.02 22.13
N LYS A 192 1.72 -21.73 21.04
CA LYS A 192 3.04 -22.33 20.78
C LYS A 192 3.48 -21.89 19.39
N PRO A 193 4.35 -20.86 19.27
CA PRO A 193 4.86 -20.45 17.97
C PRO A 193 5.64 -21.62 17.39
N ARG A 194 5.29 -22.01 16.16
CA ARG A 194 5.97 -23.09 15.45
C ARG A 194 7.06 -22.46 14.57
N PRO A 195 8.31 -22.94 14.62
CA PRO A 195 9.38 -22.42 13.78
C PRO A 195 8.98 -22.41 12.30
N CYS A 196 9.14 -21.26 11.65
CA CYS A 196 8.93 -21.16 10.20
C CYS A 196 10.27 -21.33 9.49
N ASP A 197 10.49 -22.48 8.85
CA ASP A 197 11.54 -22.55 7.83
C ASP A 197 11.16 -21.69 6.62
N GLN A 198 12.15 -21.16 5.91
CA GLN A 198 11.95 -20.28 4.75
C GLN A 198 11.40 -20.99 3.51
N THR A 199 11.18 -22.31 3.56
CA THR A 199 10.74 -23.16 2.43
C THR A 199 9.26 -23.56 2.50
N GLY A 200 8.59 -23.32 3.63
CA GLY A 200 7.13 -23.47 3.78
C GLY A 200 6.60 -24.91 3.70
N ARG A 201 7.47 -25.92 3.85
CA ARG A 201 7.09 -27.34 3.77
C ARG A 201 6.41 -27.81 5.07
N ILE A 202 5.35 -28.62 4.96
CA ILE A 202 4.52 -29.05 6.10
C ILE A 202 4.26 -30.56 6.04
N GLN A 203 4.34 -31.25 7.18
CA GLN A 203 3.88 -32.64 7.34
C GLN A 203 2.35 -32.69 7.54
N THR A 204 1.71 -33.68 6.91
CA THR A 204 0.44 -33.46 6.19
C THR A 204 -0.86 -33.42 7.03
N GLN A 205 -0.80 -33.39 8.37
CA GLN A 205 -1.97 -33.74 9.21
C GLN A 205 -2.53 -32.62 10.12
N ALA A 206 -1.84 -31.50 10.32
CA ALA A 206 -2.34 -30.38 11.15
C ALA A 206 -3.19 -29.33 10.38
N TYR A 207 -3.37 -29.55 9.08
CA TYR A 207 -3.72 -28.54 8.06
C TYR A 207 -4.86 -27.57 8.40
N PHE A 208 -6.00 -28.06 8.91
CA PHE A 208 -7.19 -27.22 9.09
C PHE A 208 -7.17 -26.32 10.34
N LYS A 209 -6.49 -26.74 11.42
CA LYS A 209 -6.31 -25.87 12.60
C LYS A 209 -5.31 -24.77 12.28
N ASP A 210 -4.19 -25.15 11.65
CA ASP A 210 -3.17 -24.22 11.17
C ASP A 210 -3.75 -23.11 10.28
N LEU A 211 -4.72 -23.40 9.41
CA LEU A 211 -5.34 -22.37 8.56
C LEU A 211 -6.12 -21.31 9.34
N ALA A 212 -6.93 -21.72 10.32
CA ALA A 212 -7.71 -20.79 11.14
C ALA A 212 -6.81 -19.97 12.08
N GLU A 213 -5.76 -20.60 12.63
CA GLU A 213 -4.73 -19.94 13.44
C GLU A 213 -3.90 -18.91 12.62
N GLU A 214 -3.77 -19.10 11.31
CA GLU A 214 -3.00 -18.24 10.40
C GLU A 214 -3.73 -16.99 9.90
N ASP A 215 -5.07 -17.00 9.87
CA ASP A 215 -5.91 -15.86 9.46
C ASP A 215 -6.37 -14.99 10.66
N PHE A 216 -5.80 -15.22 11.85
CA PHE A 216 -6.11 -14.49 13.08
C PHE A 216 -5.44 -13.10 13.12
N ASP A 217 -6.17 -12.11 13.66
CA ASP A 217 -5.65 -10.78 13.96
C ASP A 217 -5.35 -10.60 15.46
N PRO A 218 -4.11 -10.89 15.93
CA PRO A 218 -3.70 -10.62 17.30
C PRO A 218 -3.53 -9.11 17.58
N PHE A 219 -3.52 -8.26 16.55
CA PHE A 219 -3.20 -6.84 16.65
C PHE A 219 -4.44 -5.96 16.79
N GLY A 220 -5.59 -6.39 16.26
CA GLY A 220 -6.85 -5.65 16.29
C GLY A 220 -6.96 -4.57 15.21
N ILE A 221 -6.26 -4.73 14.09
CA ILE A 221 -6.27 -3.83 12.93
C ILE A 221 -7.30 -4.21 11.86
N ALA A 222 -7.84 -5.44 11.86
CA ALA A 222 -8.86 -5.89 10.91
C ALA A 222 -10.15 -5.04 10.97
N LYS A 223 -10.40 -4.35 12.09
CA LYS A 223 -11.45 -3.32 12.23
C LYS A 223 -11.35 -2.14 11.25
N LEU A 224 -10.21 -1.97 10.56
CA LEU A 224 -9.98 -0.94 9.54
C LEU A 224 -10.45 -1.39 8.15
N LYS A 225 -10.87 -2.65 7.99
CA LYS A 225 -11.55 -3.19 6.80
C LYS A 225 -12.85 -2.43 6.52
N GLY A 226 -13.10 -2.08 5.26
CA GLY A 226 -14.21 -1.24 4.82
C GLY A 226 -14.10 0.23 5.24
N TYR A 227 -13.23 0.57 6.20
CA TYR A 227 -12.99 1.93 6.65
C TYR A 227 -11.83 2.59 5.91
N LEU A 228 -10.61 2.04 5.99
CA LEU A 228 -9.43 2.57 5.29
C LEU A 228 -9.18 1.88 3.95
N PHE A 229 -9.37 0.57 3.90
CA PHE A 229 -9.11 -0.29 2.74
C PHE A 229 -10.30 -1.24 2.53
N ARG A 230 -10.54 -1.68 1.29
CA ARG A 230 -11.54 -2.71 0.94
C ARG A 230 -11.40 -3.95 1.82
N ASP A 231 -10.15 -4.41 2.01
CA ASP A 231 -9.81 -5.50 2.91
C ASP A 231 -8.55 -5.21 3.72
N VAL A 232 -8.42 -5.87 4.88
CA VAL A 232 -7.26 -5.80 5.78
C VAL A 232 -6.96 -7.22 6.23
N VAL A 233 -5.96 -7.83 5.59
CA VAL A 233 -5.53 -9.21 5.85
C VAL A 233 -4.39 -9.19 6.85
N VAL A 234 -4.51 -9.98 7.92
CA VAL A 234 -3.44 -10.21 8.90
C VAL A 234 -3.05 -11.68 8.79
N GLN A 235 -1.80 -11.95 8.46
CA GLN A 235 -1.35 -13.32 8.20
C GLN A 235 0.12 -13.54 8.57
N THR A 236 0.46 -14.79 8.90
CA THR A 236 1.86 -15.15 9.16
C THR A 236 2.70 -15.15 7.88
N GLN A 237 4.01 -15.00 8.05
CA GLN A 237 5.02 -15.26 7.01
C GLN A 237 4.76 -16.57 6.22
N ARG A 238 4.45 -17.66 6.93
CA ARG A 238 4.16 -18.99 6.37
C ARG A 238 2.88 -19.01 5.51
N ARG A 239 1.84 -18.31 5.96
CA ARG A 239 0.56 -18.16 5.25
C ARG A 239 0.75 -17.42 3.93
N PHE A 240 1.41 -16.25 3.98
CA PHE A 240 1.66 -15.39 2.82
C PHE A 240 2.48 -16.07 1.72
N ALA A 241 3.52 -16.83 2.09
CA ALA A 241 4.32 -17.61 1.16
C ALA A 241 3.50 -18.69 0.43
N ARG A 242 2.52 -19.30 1.11
CA ARG A 242 1.67 -20.38 0.59
C ARG A 242 0.49 -19.87 -0.25
N THR A 243 -0.04 -18.70 0.05
CA THR A 243 -1.16 -18.07 -0.68
C THR A 243 -0.64 -17.13 -1.78
N HIS A 244 -0.25 -15.93 -1.40
CA HIS A 244 0.00 -14.83 -2.33
C HIS A 244 1.23 -15.07 -3.21
N ALA A 245 2.38 -15.43 -2.62
CA ALA A 245 3.62 -15.62 -3.38
C ALA A 245 3.52 -16.78 -4.40
N ALA A 246 2.80 -17.84 -4.06
CA ALA A 246 2.55 -18.98 -4.95
C ALA A 246 1.57 -18.63 -6.10
N GLU A 247 0.49 -17.91 -5.82
CA GLU A 247 -0.48 -17.50 -6.84
C GLU A 247 0.08 -16.45 -7.80
N TRP A 248 0.77 -15.42 -7.29
CA TRP A 248 1.41 -14.40 -8.11
C TRP A 248 2.60 -14.95 -8.92
N GLY A 249 3.33 -15.92 -8.36
CA GLY A 249 4.41 -16.64 -9.05
C GLY A 249 3.94 -17.60 -10.16
N THR A 250 2.64 -17.91 -10.26
CA THR A 250 2.09 -18.85 -11.26
C THR A 250 1.16 -18.20 -12.30
N ARG A 251 0.66 -16.98 -12.08
CA ARG A 251 -0.38 -16.36 -12.92
C ARG A 251 0.05 -15.18 -13.80
N MET A 252 1.19 -14.54 -13.48
CA MET A 252 1.72 -13.45 -14.31
C MET A 252 2.78 -13.98 -15.29
N PRO A 253 2.76 -13.58 -16.58
CA PRO A 253 3.86 -13.89 -17.47
C PRO A 253 5.11 -13.17 -16.96
N LYS A 254 6.19 -13.92 -16.69
CA LYS A 254 7.48 -13.32 -16.33
C LYS A 254 7.84 -12.28 -17.39
N ARG A 255 8.09 -11.03 -16.98
CA ARG A 255 8.67 -10.03 -17.88
C ARG A 255 9.92 -10.65 -18.50
N ARG A 256 9.99 -10.68 -19.84
CA ARG A 256 11.26 -11.00 -20.50
C ARG A 256 12.28 -9.97 -20.01
N PRO A 257 13.50 -10.37 -19.60
CA PRO A 257 14.55 -9.40 -19.31
C PRO A 257 14.70 -8.52 -20.55
N ALA A 258 14.88 -7.22 -20.35
CA ALA A 258 14.96 -6.28 -21.47
C ALA A 258 16.06 -6.74 -22.43
N GLU A 259 15.67 -7.10 -23.66
CA GLU A 259 16.61 -7.49 -24.70
C GLU A 259 17.56 -6.31 -24.92
N SER A 260 18.82 -6.49 -24.52
CA SER A 260 19.84 -5.46 -24.68
C SER A 260 20.01 -5.21 -26.17
N VAL A 261 19.51 -4.06 -26.64
CA VAL A 261 19.72 -3.58 -28.01
C VAL A 261 21.18 -3.15 -28.13
N ALA A 262 22.06 -4.14 -28.20
CA ALA A 262 23.43 -3.99 -28.62
C ALA A 262 23.36 -3.52 -30.08
N ALA A 263 23.62 -2.22 -30.28
CA ALA A 263 23.63 -1.64 -31.61
C ALA A 263 24.75 -2.30 -32.42
N ASP A 264 24.38 -3.15 -33.39
CA ASP A 264 25.33 -3.76 -34.31
C ASP A 264 25.78 -2.72 -35.35
N ALA A 265 26.62 -1.82 -34.85
CA ALA A 265 27.21 -0.69 -35.56
C ALA A 265 28.67 -1.01 -35.95
N SER A 266 28.92 -2.24 -36.42
CA SER A 266 30.06 -2.53 -37.26
C SER A 266 29.71 -2.11 -38.71
N GLY A 267 30.52 -1.34 -39.43
CA GLY A 267 31.92 -0.99 -39.22
C GLY A 267 32.75 -1.23 -40.48
N ALA A 268 32.16 -1.03 -41.67
CA ALA A 268 32.68 -1.49 -42.95
C ALA A 268 33.80 -0.59 -43.53
N GLN A 269 34.99 -0.67 -42.92
CA GLN A 269 36.29 -0.24 -43.43
C GLN A 269 37.33 -1.22 -42.85
N THR A 270 38.28 -1.82 -43.55
CA THR A 270 38.83 -1.68 -44.93
C THR A 270 39.01 -3.10 -45.52
N SER A 271 39.19 -3.37 -46.82
CA SER A 271 40.14 -2.74 -47.77
C SER A 271 39.71 -2.96 -49.23
#